data_AF-L0AA11-F1
#
_entry.id   AF-L0AA11-F1
#
_cell.length_a   1.000
_cell.length_b   1.000
_cell.length_c   1.000
_cell.angle_alpha   90.00
_cell.angle_beta   90.00
_cell.angle_gamma   90.00
#
_symmetry.space_group_name_H-M   'P 1'
#
loop_
_entity.id
_entity.type
_entity.pdbx_description
1 polymer ?
#
loop_
_entity_poly.entity_id
_entity_poly.type
_entity_poly.pdbx_seq_one_letter_code
_entity_poly.pdbx_strand_id
1 'polypeptide(L)'
;MGKMSCQEKKSEDCKSRWLICREGLPNEVKDYLKNFRVLMPNVLLTGVSQDMSNVYYMFYTQRGSGFFVEMDNTYFNFSECREIIKGDLLTNIPRLVRSDENLRLVEYIIDNIMFPS
;
A
#
# COMPACT_ATOMS: atom_id res chain seq x y z
N MET A 1 16.12 -18.94 -9.77
CA MET A 1 16.24 -17.81 -8.81
C MET A 1 15.19 -16.78 -9.18
N GLY A 2 14.01 -16.87 -8.54
CA GLY A 2 12.88 -15.99 -8.83
C GLY A 2 13.18 -14.57 -8.39
N LYS A 3 13.10 -13.61 -9.32
CA LYS A 3 13.22 -12.19 -9.03
C LYS A 3 12.08 -11.85 -8.07
N MET A 4 12.37 -11.40 -6.84
CA MET A 4 11.33 -10.92 -5.94
C MET A 4 10.58 -9.78 -6.64
N SER A 5 9.32 -10.02 -7.04
CA SER A 5 8.48 -9.04 -7.71
C SER A 5 8.15 -7.87 -6.79
N CYS A 6 8.29 -8.08 -5.47
CA CYS A 6 7.96 -7.12 -4.43
C CYS A 6 9.16 -6.72 -3.59
N GLN A 7 9.20 -5.45 -3.23
CA GLN A 7 10.10 -4.90 -2.23
C GLN A 7 9.33 -4.69 -0.94
N GLU A 8 9.84 -5.23 0.16
CA GLU A 8 9.29 -5.02 1.50
C GLU A 8 10.10 -3.98 2.25
N LYS A 9 9.39 -3.12 2.97
CA LYS A 9 9.95 -2.16 3.91
C LYS A 9 9.18 -2.18 5.22
N LYS A 10 9.87 -1.83 6.30
CA LYS A 10 9.34 -1.82 7.66
C LYS A 10 9.89 -0.60 8.40
N SER A 11 9.08 -0.06 9.31
CA SER A 11 9.51 0.87 10.33
C SER A 11 9.02 0.37 11.68
N GLU A 12 9.96 -0.03 12.53
CA GLU A 12 9.67 -0.50 13.89
C GLU A 12 9.14 0.64 14.76
N ASP A 13 9.71 1.84 14.62
CA ASP A 13 9.29 3.05 15.36
C ASP A 13 7.84 3.41 15.08
N CYS A 14 7.38 3.20 13.85
CA CYS A 14 6.03 3.47 13.40
C CYS A 14 5.13 2.24 13.35
N LYS A 15 5.62 1.08 13.81
CA LYS A 15 4.96 -0.23 13.72
C LYS A 15 4.23 -0.43 12.38
N SER A 16 4.97 -0.23 11.31
CA SER A 16 4.42 -0.24 9.95
C SER A 16 5.25 -1.10 9.01
N ARG A 17 4.58 -1.62 8.00
CA ARG A 17 5.14 -2.47 6.96
C ARG A 17 4.46 -2.14 5.65
N TRP A 18 5.22 -2.02 4.57
CA TRP A 18 4.64 -1.84 3.25
C TRP A 18 5.40 -2.64 2.20
N LEU A 19 4.65 -3.06 1.19
CA LEU A 19 5.12 -3.78 0.03
C LEU A 19 4.90 -2.93 -1.19
N ILE A 20 5.87 -2.96 -2.10
CA ILE A 20 5.76 -2.34 -3.41
C ILE A 20 6.12 -3.40 -4.46
N CYS A 21 5.16 -3.71 -5.32
CA CYS A 21 5.24 -4.85 -6.24
C CYS A 21 5.17 -4.42 -7.71
N ARG A 22 5.98 -5.07 -8.54
CA ARG A 22 5.90 -4.97 -10.01
C ARG A 22 4.78 -5.80 -10.61
N GLU A 23 4.38 -6.88 -9.93
CA GLU A 23 3.31 -7.78 -10.34
C GLU A 23 2.94 -8.70 -9.17
N GLY A 24 1.75 -9.31 -9.24
CA GLY A 24 1.35 -10.37 -8.32
C GLY A 24 1.08 -9.96 -6.86
N LEU A 25 0.91 -8.65 -6.55
CA LEU A 25 0.68 -8.19 -5.18
C LEU A 25 -0.38 -8.98 -4.41
N PRO A 26 -1.59 -9.28 -4.96
CA PRO A 26 -2.62 -10.02 -4.21
C PRO A 26 -2.17 -11.40 -3.70
N ASN A 27 -1.24 -12.06 -4.41
CA ASN A 27 -0.72 -13.37 -4.00
C ASN A 27 0.23 -13.25 -2.81
N GLU A 28 1.03 -12.18 -2.78
CA GLU A 28 2.00 -11.90 -1.71
C GLU A 28 1.32 -11.50 -0.41
N VAL A 29 0.12 -10.92 -0.48
CA VAL A 29 -0.67 -10.49 0.69
C VAL A 29 -1.91 -11.36 0.94
N LYS A 30 -1.94 -12.59 0.43
CA LYS A 30 -3.10 -13.51 0.51
C LYS A 30 -3.71 -13.59 1.92
N ASP A 31 -2.88 -13.60 2.96
CA ASP A 31 -3.31 -13.77 4.35
C ASP A 31 -3.98 -12.52 4.92
N TYR A 32 -3.78 -11.36 4.27
CA TYR A 32 -4.37 -10.07 4.62
C TYR A 32 -5.65 -9.76 3.82
N LEU A 33 -5.91 -10.49 2.72
CA LEU A 33 -7.05 -10.23 1.84
C LEU A 33 -8.40 -10.28 2.59
N LYS A 34 -8.49 -11.09 3.65
CA LYS A 34 -9.66 -11.19 4.53
C LYS A 34 -10.05 -9.87 5.21
N ASN A 35 -9.12 -8.90 5.29
CA ASN A 35 -9.36 -7.60 5.93
C ASN A 35 -10.01 -6.59 4.97
N PHE A 36 -10.18 -6.93 3.69
CA PHE A 36 -10.79 -6.08 2.67
C PHE A 36 -12.17 -6.61 2.27
N ARG A 37 -13.15 -5.69 2.13
CA ARG A 37 -14.53 -6.07 1.76
C ARG A 37 -14.69 -6.46 0.30
N VAL A 38 -13.91 -5.83 -0.59
CA VAL A 38 -13.95 -6.04 -2.03
C VAL A 38 -12.52 -6.07 -2.53
N LEU A 39 -12.23 -6.97 -3.47
CA LEU A 39 -10.95 -7.05 -4.16
C LEU A 39 -11.17 -6.63 -5.60
N MET A 40 -10.72 -5.42 -5.94
CA MET A 40 -10.86 -4.86 -7.27
C MET A 40 -9.58 -4.12 -7.67
N PRO A 41 -9.01 -4.39 -8.87
CA PRO A 41 -7.87 -3.65 -9.36
C PRO A 41 -8.23 -2.19 -9.68
N ASN A 42 -7.23 -1.33 -9.69
CA ASN A 42 -7.30 0.11 -9.99
C ASN A 42 -8.20 0.92 -9.04
N VAL A 43 -8.41 0.44 -7.82
CA VAL A 43 -9.16 1.14 -6.77
C VAL A 43 -8.33 1.10 -5.48
N LEU A 44 -8.37 2.16 -4.68
CA LEU A 44 -7.82 2.11 -3.32
C LEU A 44 -8.72 1.22 -2.47
N LEU A 45 -8.15 0.13 -1.97
CA LEU A 45 -8.80 -0.76 -1.02
C LEU A 45 -8.34 -0.37 0.38
N THR A 46 -9.31 -0.22 1.27
CA THR A 46 -9.08 0.06 2.69
C THR A 46 -9.57 -1.12 3.51
N GLY A 47 -8.82 -1.45 4.55
CA GLY A 47 -9.12 -2.56 5.44
C GLY A 47 -8.71 -2.23 6.85
N VAL A 48 -9.28 -2.98 7.79
CA VAL A 48 -8.89 -2.97 9.21
C VAL A 48 -8.88 -4.40 9.71
N SER A 49 -7.98 -4.72 10.62
CA SER A 49 -7.95 -6.03 11.26
C SER A 49 -9.20 -6.24 12.12
N GLN A 50 -9.55 -7.49 12.40
CA GLN A 50 -10.76 -7.82 13.18
C GLN A 50 -10.76 -7.23 14.59
N ASP A 51 -9.59 -7.11 15.19
CA ASP A 51 -9.34 -6.49 16.49
C ASP A 51 -9.12 -4.96 16.40
N MET A 52 -9.23 -4.38 15.20
CA MET A 52 -9.00 -2.96 14.91
C MET A 52 -7.60 -2.43 15.27
N SER A 53 -6.64 -3.32 15.49
CA SER A 53 -5.26 -2.97 15.82
C SER A 53 -4.46 -2.45 14.63
N ASN A 54 -4.82 -2.84 13.40
CA ASN A 54 -4.10 -2.46 12.20
C ASN A 54 -5.03 -1.88 11.13
N VAL A 55 -4.53 -0.86 10.43
CA VAL A 55 -5.10 -0.28 9.22
C VAL A 55 -4.34 -0.82 8.02
N TYR A 56 -5.08 -1.17 6.98
CA TYR A 56 -4.54 -1.65 5.72
C TYR A 56 -4.95 -0.77 4.55
N TYR A 57 -3.98 -0.44 3.69
CA TYR A 57 -4.24 0.15 2.38
C TYR A 57 -3.66 -0.75 1.30
N MET A 58 -4.39 -0.92 0.22
CA MET A 58 -3.90 -1.68 -0.93
C MET A 58 -4.37 -1.05 -2.23
N PHE A 59 -3.48 -0.96 -3.19
CA PHE A 59 -3.81 -0.63 -4.57
C PHE A 59 -3.04 -1.58 -5.48
N TYR A 60 -3.69 -2.13 -6.50
CA TYR A 60 -3.01 -2.91 -7.52
C TYR A 60 -3.65 -2.73 -8.89
N THR A 61 -2.85 -2.80 -9.94
CA THR A 61 -3.31 -2.76 -11.34
C THR A 61 -3.85 -4.11 -11.79
N GLN A 62 -4.38 -4.19 -13.02
CA GLN A 62 -4.79 -5.47 -13.62
C GLN A 62 -3.67 -6.51 -13.68
N ARG A 63 -2.40 -6.08 -13.66
CA ARG A 63 -1.21 -6.94 -13.66
C ARG A 63 -0.75 -7.32 -12.24
N GLY A 64 -1.42 -6.79 -11.22
CA GLY A 64 -1.02 -6.94 -9.82
C GLY A 64 0.16 -6.06 -9.40
N SER A 65 0.55 -5.07 -10.21
CA SER A 65 1.55 -4.05 -9.83
C SER A 65 0.92 -3.07 -8.86
N GLY A 66 1.60 -2.65 -7.80
CA GLY A 66 1.03 -1.69 -6.85
C GLY A 66 1.69 -1.73 -5.47
N PHE A 67 0.92 -1.36 -4.45
CA PHE A 67 1.39 -1.34 -3.07
C PHE A 67 0.39 -1.92 -2.08
N PHE A 68 0.92 -2.39 -0.96
CA PHE A 68 0.19 -2.74 0.24
C PHE A 68 0.84 -2.05 1.43
N VAL A 69 0.05 -1.51 2.34
CA VAL A 69 0.49 -0.89 3.59
C VAL A 69 -0.27 -1.55 4.74
N GLU A 70 0.46 -1.87 5.79
CA GLU A 70 -0.02 -2.31 7.09
C GLU A 70 0.58 -1.38 8.14
N MET A 71 -0.26 -0.88 9.03
CA MET A 71 0.17 0.04 10.08
C MET A 71 -0.67 -0.15 11.33
N ASP A 72 -0.02 -0.16 12.49
CA ASP A 72 -0.72 -0.10 13.77
C ASP A 72 -1.60 1.16 13.82
N ASN A 73 -2.87 0.96 14.14
CA ASN A 73 -3.90 1.99 14.11
C ASN A 73 -3.59 3.16 15.07
N THR A 74 -2.87 2.90 16.16
CA THR A 74 -2.40 3.95 17.09
C THR A 74 -1.42 4.88 16.39
N TYR A 75 -0.52 4.30 15.58
CA TYR A 75 0.54 5.04 14.91
C TYR A 75 0.08 5.77 13.65
N PHE A 76 -1.07 5.37 13.11
CA PHE A 76 -1.69 6.07 11.98
C PHE A 76 -2.01 7.54 12.29
N ASN A 77 -2.16 7.91 13.57
CA ASN A 77 -2.41 9.28 13.99
C ASN A 77 -1.15 10.16 14.02
N PHE A 78 0.06 9.58 13.94
CA PHE A 78 1.31 10.34 13.91
C PHE A 78 1.67 10.72 12.47
N SER A 79 1.73 12.03 12.21
CA SER A 79 2.06 12.58 10.88
C SER A 79 3.42 12.07 10.38
N GLU A 80 4.44 12.06 11.25
CA GLU A 80 5.79 11.59 10.93
C GLU A 80 5.79 10.17 10.36
N CYS A 81 4.99 9.28 10.96
CA CYS A 81 4.89 7.90 10.51
C CYS A 81 4.16 7.77 9.16
N ARG A 82 3.14 8.59 8.92
CA ARG A 82 2.46 8.65 7.61
C ARG A 82 3.40 9.17 6.52
N GLU A 83 4.18 10.21 6.83
CA GLU A 83 5.10 10.85 5.86
C GLU A 83 6.24 9.92 5.41
N ILE A 84 6.75 9.04 6.29
CA ILE A 84 7.74 8.03 5.91
C ILE A 84 7.20 7.11 4.82
N ILE A 85 5.99 6.58 5.01
CA ILE A 85 5.36 5.65 4.06
C ILE A 85 5.01 6.41 2.77
N LYS A 86 4.40 7.59 2.90
CA LYS A 86 4.03 8.47 1.79
C LYS A 86 5.21 8.78 0.88
N GLY A 87 6.32 9.26 1.45
CA GLY A 87 7.52 9.63 0.69
C GLY A 87 8.09 8.45 -0.08
N ASP A 88 8.07 7.26 0.51
CA ASP A 88 8.55 6.06 -0.18
C ASP A 88 7.63 5.60 -1.31
N LEU A 89 6.31 5.62 -1.10
CA LEU A 89 5.33 5.27 -2.13
C LEU A 89 5.43 6.22 -3.32
N LEU A 90 5.43 7.54 -3.10
CA LEU A 90 5.55 8.55 -4.16
C LEU A 90 6.88 8.46 -4.92
N THR A 91 7.96 8.04 -4.26
CA THR A 91 9.26 7.89 -4.92
C THR A 91 9.31 6.65 -5.82
N ASN A 92 8.66 5.55 -5.42
CA ASN A 92 8.87 4.24 -6.05
C ASN A 92 7.71 3.78 -6.95
N ILE A 93 6.46 4.13 -6.65
CA ILE A 93 5.29 3.73 -7.46
C ILE A 93 5.34 4.25 -8.91
N PRO A 94 5.76 5.50 -9.18
CA PRO A 94 5.91 5.99 -10.56
C PRO A 94 6.86 5.18 -11.44
N ARG A 95 7.76 4.41 -10.84
CA ARG A 95 8.72 3.55 -11.56
C ARG A 95 8.13 2.19 -11.92
N LEU A 96 6.94 1.87 -11.43
CA LEU A 96 6.34 0.52 -11.49
C LEU A 96 4.98 0.54 -12.18
N VAL A 97 4.15 1.51 -11.85
CA VAL A 97 2.88 1.75 -12.53
C VAL A 97 3.18 2.49 -13.82
N ARG A 98 2.77 1.91 -14.95
CA ARG A 98 2.96 2.55 -16.25
C ARG A 98 2.09 3.81 -16.32
N SER A 99 2.54 4.80 -17.08
CA SER A 99 1.84 6.09 -17.19
C SER A 99 0.41 5.98 -17.75
N ASP A 100 0.12 4.93 -18.52
CA ASP A 100 -1.21 4.59 -19.05
C ASP A 100 -2.13 3.89 -18.02
N GLU A 101 -1.60 3.45 -16.87
CA GLU A 101 -2.35 2.78 -15.79
C GLU A 101 -2.76 3.75 -14.67
N ASN A 102 -3.09 5.00 -15.03
CA ASN A 102 -3.57 6.06 -14.12
C ASN A 102 -2.57 6.50 -13.04
N LEU A 103 -1.27 6.59 -13.35
CA LEU A 103 -0.25 6.99 -12.38
C LEU A 103 -0.60 8.25 -11.56
N ARG A 104 -1.12 9.31 -12.21
CA ARG A 104 -1.55 10.54 -11.52
C ARG A 104 -2.68 10.32 -10.51
N LEU A 105 -3.59 9.39 -10.78
CA LEU A 105 -4.63 9.00 -9.84
C LEU A 105 -4.02 8.32 -8.62
N VAL A 106 -3.02 7.47 -8.82
CA VAL A 106 -2.34 6.77 -7.72
C VAL A 106 -1.58 7.75 -6.83
N GLU A 107 -0.84 8.69 -7.42
CA GLU A 107 -0.18 9.78 -6.68
C GLU A 107 -1.21 10.62 -5.91
N TYR A 108 -2.32 11.01 -6.54
CA TYR A 108 -3.39 11.74 -5.89
C TYR A 108 -3.99 10.97 -4.70
N ILE A 109 -4.24 9.67 -4.86
CA ILE A 109 -4.74 8.78 -3.80
C ILE A 109 -3.78 8.77 -2.60
N ILE A 110 -2.48 8.62 -2.85
CA ILE A 110 -1.46 8.60 -1.79
C ILE A 110 -1.46 9.93 -1.05
N ASP A 111 -1.43 11.05 -1.78
CA ASP A 111 -1.30 12.39 -1.20
C ASP A 111 -2.54 12.89 -0.47
N ASN A 112 -3.73 12.57 -0.98
CA ASN A 112 -4.96 13.24 -0.56
C ASN A 112 -5.96 12.31 0.13
N ILE A 113 -5.87 10.99 -0.08
CA ILE A 113 -6.85 10.04 0.46
C ILE A 113 -6.24 9.21 1.59
N MET A 114 -5.06 8.63 1.35
CA MET A 114 -4.39 7.81 2.37
C MET A 114 -3.78 8.67 3.47
N PHE A 115 -3.09 9.74 3.09
CA PHE A 115 -2.32 10.59 4.00
C PHE A 115 -2.67 12.08 3.82
N PRO A 116 -3.94 12.47 4.09
CA PRO A 116 -4.35 13.86 3.96
C PRO A 116 -3.55 14.76 4.91
N SER A 117 -3.32 16.00 4.46
CA SER A 117 -2.63 17.05 5.21
C SER A 117 -3.44 17.53 6.42
#